data_AF-A0A6J0IWI3-F1
#
_entry.id   AF-A0A6J0IWI3-F1
#
_cell.length_a   1.000
_cell.length_b   1.000
_cell.length_c   1.000
_cell.angle_alpha   90.00
_cell.angle_beta   90.00
_cell.angle_gamma   90.00
#
_symmetry.space_group_name_H-M   'P 1'
#
loop_
_entity.id
_entity.type
_entity.pdbx_description
1 polymer ?
#
loop_
_entity_poly.entity_id
_entity_poly.type
_entity_poly.pdbx_seq_one_letter_code
_entity_poly.pdbx_strand_id
1 'polypeptide(L)'
;MSGHRSSRRRCGEAQAEAPAGCGHGPGAGCVLSKLVQLPTPPLSKHQLKRLEEHKYQSAGRSLLEPLMQGYWEWLVGRVPAWIAPNLITIVGLCINILTTLLLVWYCPTATEQAPPWAYIACACGLFIYQSLDAIDGKQARRTNSSTPLGELFDHGCDSLSTVFVVLGTCIAVQLGTNPDWMFFCCFAGTFMFYCAHWQTYVSGTLRFGIIDVTEVQIFIIIMHLLAVIGGPPFWQSLIPILNIQVKIFPALCTVAGTIFSCTNYFGVIFTGGVGKNGSTIAVKYFPFTSFPGLGKKPKLILCVCVRRADLGVRGLKWLIGSSASILILGV
;
A
#
# COMPACT_ATOMS: atom_id res chain seq x y z
N MET A 1 38.81 -52.97 23.45
CA MET A 1 37.92 -53.84 22.65
C MET A 1 36.67 -54.14 23.47
N SER A 2 35.48 -53.89 22.89
CA SER A 2 34.13 -54.30 23.33
C SER A 2 33.67 -53.84 24.72
N GLY A 3 32.58 -53.11 24.96
CA GLY A 3 31.31 -53.00 24.25
C GLY A 3 30.20 -53.62 25.10
N HIS A 4 29.31 -52.82 25.72
CA HIS A 4 27.84 -52.87 25.53
C HIS A 4 27.00 -52.13 26.61
N ARG A 5 26.14 -51.24 26.08
CA ARG A 5 24.70 -51.00 26.31
C ARG A 5 24.13 -50.81 27.72
N SER A 6 23.56 -49.62 27.89
CA SER A 6 22.66 -49.17 28.96
C SER A 6 21.27 -49.79 28.90
N SER A 7 20.71 -50.12 30.07
CA SER A 7 19.27 -50.14 30.31
C SER A 7 18.98 -49.76 31.77
N ARG A 8 18.12 -48.76 32.03
CA ARG A 8 16.99 -48.85 32.99
C ARG A 8 16.21 -47.52 33.14
N ARG A 9 14.96 -47.72 33.59
CA ARG A 9 13.76 -46.87 33.63
C ARG A 9 13.70 -45.84 34.79
N ARG A 10 13.04 -44.71 34.52
CA ARG A 10 11.85 -44.04 35.17
C ARG A 10 11.81 -43.73 36.70
N CYS A 11 11.54 -42.45 37.02
CA CYS A 11 10.71 -41.87 38.12
C CYS A 11 10.36 -40.43 37.66
N GLY A 12 9.15 -39.84 37.73
CA GLY A 12 8.10 -39.82 38.76
C GLY A 12 8.06 -38.41 39.41
N GLU A 13 7.40 -37.44 38.78
CA GLU A 13 6.28 -36.60 39.30
C GLU A 13 6.61 -35.39 40.23
N ALA A 14 6.12 -34.20 39.84
CA ALA A 14 5.44 -33.24 40.73
C ALA A 14 4.84 -32.07 39.90
N GLN A 15 3.50 -31.97 39.90
CA GLN A 15 2.71 -30.83 39.43
C GLN A 15 2.89 -29.64 40.38
N ALA A 16 3.02 -28.42 39.85
CA ALA A 16 2.93 -27.19 40.63
C ALA A 16 1.61 -26.48 40.28
N GLU A 17 0.70 -26.46 41.27
CA GLU A 17 -0.52 -25.65 41.27
C GLU A 17 -0.20 -24.16 41.39
N ALA A 18 -0.95 -23.32 40.67
CA ALA A 18 -0.96 -21.87 40.85
C ALA A 18 -2.33 -21.45 41.45
N PRO A 19 -2.38 -20.50 42.40
CA PRO A 19 -3.61 -20.20 43.11
C PRO A 19 -4.50 -19.22 42.34
N ALA A 20 -5.81 -19.33 42.61
CA ALA A 20 -6.87 -18.47 42.09
C ALA A 20 -7.18 -17.29 43.04
N GLY A 21 -7.63 -16.17 42.45
CA GLY A 21 -8.23 -14.99 43.10
C GLY A 21 -7.55 -13.68 42.63
N CYS A 22 -8.18 -12.58 42.25
CA CYS A 22 -9.57 -12.11 42.25
C CYS A 22 -9.73 -11.09 41.08
N GLY A 23 -10.92 -10.98 40.50
CA GLY A 23 -11.20 -10.12 39.35
C GLY A 23 -11.36 -8.63 39.65
N HIS A 24 -11.24 -7.79 38.62
CA HIS A 24 -11.89 -6.47 38.45
C HIS A 24 -11.90 -6.09 36.94
N GLY A 25 -13.10 -5.87 36.38
CA GLY A 25 -13.39 -4.96 35.24
C GLY A 25 -13.18 -5.45 33.79
N PRO A 26 -14.25 -5.71 33.01
CA PRO A 26 -14.17 -5.91 31.56
C PRO A 26 -14.37 -4.57 30.82
N GLY A 27 -13.55 -4.25 29.81
CA GLY A 27 -13.96 -3.18 28.88
C GLY A 27 -12.94 -2.69 27.86
N ALA A 28 -11.75 -2.26 28.27
CA ALA A 28 -10.91 -1.47 27.37
C ALA A 28 -9.74 -2.25 26.71
N GLY A 29 -9.09 -3.18 27.43
CA GLY A 29 -7.90 -3.87 26.91
C GLY A 29 -8.17 -4.93 25.83
N CYS A 30 -9.39 -5.48 25.79
CA CYS A 30 -9.74 -6.60 24.92
C CYS A 30 -9.95 -6.17 23.45
N VAL A 31 -10.38 -4.92 23.21
CA VAL A 31 -10.66 -4.42 21.85
C VAL A 31 -9.35 -4.10 21.12
N LEU A 32 -8.36 -3.52 21.80
CA LEU A 32 -7.04 -3.25 21.23
C LEU A 32 -6.27 -4.55 20.94
N SER A 33 -6.31 -5.52 21.85
CA SER A 33 -5.66 -6.82 21.66
C SER A 33 -6.20 -7.58 20.44
N LYS A 34 -7.50 -7.49 20.16
CA LYS A 34 -8.12 -8.07 18.96
C LYS A 34 -7.77 -7.34 17.66
N LEU A 35 -7.36 -6.06 17.72
CA LEU A 35 -6.88 -5.30 16.55
C LEU A 35 -5.39 -5.53 16.26
N VAL A 36 -4.62 -6.04 17.24
CA VAL A 36 -3.15 -6.23 17.17
C VAL A 36 -2.74 -7.68 16.89
N GLN A 37 -3.69 -8.64 16.83
CA GLN A 37 -3.39 -9.96 16.28
C GLN A 37 -3.07 -9.82 14.79
N LEU A 38 -1.77 -9.74 14.48
CA LEU A 38 -1.26 -9.79 13.12
C LEU A 38 -1.84 -11.04 12.45
N PRO A 39 -2.53 -10.90 11.30
CA PRO A 39 -3.16 -12.03 10.60
C PRO A 39 -2.17 -13.11 10.16
N THR A 40 -0.87 -12.80 10.17
CA THR A 40 0.20 -13.64 9.68
C THR A 40 1.30 -13.90 10.72
N PRO A 41 1.90 -15.10 10.71
CA PRO A 41 3.04 -15.40 11.55
C PRO A 41 4.24 -14.50 11.18
N PRO A 42 5.17 -14.24 12.12
CA PRO A 42 6.42 -13.54 11.83
C PRO A 42 7.20 -14.21 10.68
N LEU A 43 8.01 -13.43 9.96
CA LEU A 43 8.84 -13.94 8.85
C LEU A 43 9.66 -15.16 9.29
N SER A 44 9.64 -16.21 8.47
CA SER A 44 10.45 -17.40 8.72
C SER A 44 11.96 -17.08 8.63
N LYS A 45 12.80 -17.86 9.30
CA LYS A 45 14.27 -17.71 9.24
C LYS A 45 14.81 -17.70 7.80
N HIS A 46 14.19 -18.47 6.92
CA HIS A 46 14.57 -18.52 5.52
C HIS A 46 14.18 -17.24 4.75
N GLN A 47 13.02 -16.64 5.04
CA GLN A 47 12.63 -15.33 4.49
C GLN A 47 13.54 -14.21 5.01
N LEU A 48 13.87 -14.22 6.32
CA LEU A 48 14.81 -13.28 6.92
C LEU A 48 16.19 -13.33 6.26
N LYS A 49 16.71 -14.54 6.00
CA LYS A 49 17.99 -14.71 5.29
C LYS A 49 17.95 -14.14 3.87
N ARG A 50 16.87 -14.39 3.13
CA ARG A 50 16.68 -13.82 1.78
C ARG A 50 16.56 -12.30 1.79
N LEU A 51 15.89 -11.76 2.81
CA LEU A 51 15.77 -10.32 3.00
C LEU A 51 17.14 -9.69 3.29
N GLU A 52 17.97 -10.34 4.12
CA GLU A 52 19.34 -9.89 4.39
C GLU A 52 20.23 -9.88 3.13
N GLU A 53 20.04 -10.83 2.22
CA GLU A 53 20.77 -10.93 0.95
C GLU A 53 20.27 -9.93 -0.12
N HIS A 54 19.12 -9.28 0.10
CA HIS A 54 18.53 -8.34 -0.84
C HIS A 54 19.38 -7.07 -1.00
N LYS A 55 19.48 -6.56 -2.23
CA LYS A 55 20.15 -5.29 -2.54
C LYS A 55 19.24 -4.43 -3.41
N TYR A 56 18.89 -3.26 -2.90
CA TYR A 56 18.15 -2.26 -3.65
C TYR A 56 18.82 -1.95 -4.99
N GLN A 57 18.04 -2.02 -6.06
CA GLN A 57 18.43 -1.54 -7.38
C GLN A 57 17.22 -0.92 -8.04
N SER A 58 17.40 0.29 -8.55
CA SER A 58 16.41 0.97 -9.37
C SER A 58 17.02 1.49 -10.67
N ALA A 59 16.18 1.61 -11.69
CA ALA A 59 16.55 2.08 -13.02
C ALA A 59 15.43 2.93 -13.63
N GLY A 60 15.78 3.83 -14.53
CA GLY A 60 14.83 4.82 -15.06
C GLY A 60 14.82 6.10 -14.23
N ARG A 61 14.16 7.12 -14.76
CA ARG A 61 13.98 8.44 -14.14
C ARG A 61 12.62 8.97 -14.55
N SER A 62 11.81 9.38 -13.58
CA SER A 62 10.55 10.04 -13.88
C SER A 62 10.80 11.48 -14.34
N LEU A 63 9.79 12.11 -14.94
CA LEU A 63 9.88 13.43 -15.57
C LEU A 63 10.23 14.55 -14.56
N LEU A 64 9.53 14.60 -13.43
CA LEU A 64 9.63 15.64 -12.41
C LEU A 64 10.64 15.28 -11.32
N GLU A 65 11.02 14.02 -11.20
CA GLU A 65 11.97 13.57 -10.18
C GLU A 65 13.28 14.38 -10.21
N PRO A 66 14.00 14.58 -11.34
CA PRO A 66 15.22 15.38 -11.37
C PRO A 66 15.04 16.81 -10.84
N LEU A 67 13.87 17.40 -11.06
CA LEU A 67 13.53 18.74 -10.62
C LEU A 67 13.31 18.77 -9.10
N MET A 68 12.68 17.73 -8.56
CA MET A 68 12.42 17.55 -7.13
C MET A 68 13.66 17.12 -6.33
N GLN A 69 14.66 16.50 -6.97
CA GLN A 69 15.88 16.03 -6.30
C GLN A 69 16.56 17.16 -5.50
N GLY A 70 16.69 18.36 -6.06
CA GLY A 70 17.32 19.49 -5.36
C GLY A 70 16.54 19.92 -4.11
N TYR A 71 15.20 19.88 -4.17
CA TYR A 71 14.35 20.14 -3.00
C TYR A 71 14.50 19.05 -1.94
N TRP A 72 14.51 17.77 -2.32
CA TRP A 72 14.66 16.66 -1.38
C TRP A 72 16.06 16.58 -0.74
N GLU A 73 17.11 16.90 -1.49
CA GLU A 73 18.48 17.00 -0.97
C GLU A 73 18.62 18.14 0.04
N TRP A 74 18.01 19.29 -0.26
CA TRP A 74 17.90 20.37 0.70
C TRP A 74 17.13 19.96 1.96
N LEU A 75 15.99 19.28 1.78
CA LEU A 75 15.08 18.90 2.87
C LEU A 75 15.73 17.87 3.80
N VAL A 76 16.32 16.80 3.26
CA VAL A 76 17.06 15.80 4.06
C VAL A 76 18.22 16.47 4.81
N GLY A 77 18.82 17.51 4.23
CA GLY A 77 19.82 18.38 4.86
C GLY A 77 19.34 18.96 6.20
N ARG A 78 18.05 19.28 6.32
CA ARG A 78 17.41 19.88 7.50
C ARG A 78 16.97 18.87 8.55
N VAL A 79 16.90 17.58 8.20
CA VAL A 79 16.54 16.52 9.15
C VAL A 79 17.73 16.24 10.08
N PRO A 80 17.55 16.33 11.42
CA PRO A 80 18.60 15.95 12.36
C PRO A 80 19.04 14.50 12.20
N ALA A 81 20.34 14.23 12.35
CA ALA A 81 20.92 12.89 12.13
C ALA A 81 20.41 11.82 13.12
N TRP A 82 19.83 12.21 14.26
CA TRP A 82 19.26 11.29 15.24
C TRP A 82 17.85 10.81 14.87
N ILE A 83 17.21 11.42 13.87
CA ILE A 83 15.91 10.96 13.37
C ILE A 83 16.14 9.72 12.50
N ALA A 84 15.54 8.61 12.92
CA ALA A 84 15.57 7.36 12.19
C ALA A 84 14.76 7.46 10.88
N PRO A 85 15.22 6.86 9.76
CA PRO A 85 14.49 6.84 8.49
C PRO A 85 13.06 6.33 8.61
N ASN A 86 12.86 5.18 9.26
CA ASN A 86 11.53 4.58 9.43
C ASN A 86 10.55 5.48 10.23
N LEU A 87 11.08 6.39 11.07
CA LEU A 87 10.24 7.38 11.75
C LEU A 87 9.72 8.43 10.75
N ILE A 88 10.54 8.84 9.79
CA ILE A 88 10.15 9.75 8.71
C ILE A 88 9.02 9.11 7.89
N THR A 89 9.19 7.85 7.49
CA THR A 89 8.17 7.04 6.78
C THR A 89 6.85 7.02 7.56
N ILE A 90 6.88 6.67 8.86
CA ILE A 90 5.68 6.58 9.70
C ILE A 90 4.99 7.95 9.83
N VAL A 91 5.76 9.02 10.06
CA VAL A 91 5.20 10.37 10.20
C VAL A 91 4.53 10.80 8.90
N GLY A 92 5.16 10.57 7.75
CA GLY A 92 4.55 10.81 6.45
C GLY A 92 3.24 10.04 6.30
N LEU A 93 3.27 8.73 6.50
CA LEU A 93 2.10 7.87 6.39
C LEU A 93 0.96 8.35 7.30
N CYS A 94 1.26 8.67 8.56
CA CYS A 94 0.27 9.17 9.51
C CYS A 94 -0.36 10.48 9.03
N ILE A 95 0.43 11.42 8.50
CA ILE A 95 -0.09 12.68 7.95
C ILE A 95 -1.08 12.40 6.81
N ASN A 96 -0.68 11.57 5.83
CA ASN A 96 -1.55 11.25 4.70
C ASN A 96 -2.85 10.55 5.13
N ILE A 97 -2.76 9.59 6.05
CA ILE A 97 -3.93 8.88 6.59
C ILE A 97 -4.85 9.86 7.30
N LEU A 98 -4.32 10.70 8.21
CA LEU A 98 -5.14 11.62 9.00
C LEU A 98 -5.85 12.67 8.13
N THR A 99 -5.15 13.24 7.14
CA THR A 99 -5.76 14.22 6.22
C THR A 99 -6.81 13.58 5.31
N THR A 100 -6.59 12.33 4.88
CA THR A 100 -7.58 11.60 4.10
C THR A 100 -8.79 11.20 4.94
N LEU A 101 -8.58 10.69 6.17
CA LEU A 101 -9.66 10.31 7.08
C LEU A 101 -10.53 11.50 7.47
N LEU A 102 -9.94 12.68 7.61
CA LEU A 102 -10.69 13.92 7.76
C LEU A 102 -11.63 14.16 6.57
N LEU A 103 -11.15 13.93 5.34
CA LEU A 103 -11.95 14.07 4.13
C LEU A 103 -13.08 13.03 4.07
N VAL A 104 -12.79 11.77 4.47
CA VAL A 104 -13.78 10.69 4.60
C VAL A 104 -14.83 11.02 5.65
N TRP A 105 -14.45 11.68 6.76
CA TRP A 105 -15.38 12.09 7.81
C TRP A 105 -16.42 13.10 7.29
N TYR A 106 -15.99 14.06 6.47
CA TYR A 106 -16.89 15.03 5.82
C TYR A 106 -17.71 14.43 4.67
N CYS A 107 -17.11 13.52 3.90
CA CYS A 107 -17.68 12.96 2.68
C CYS A 107 -17.71 11.42 2.72
N PRO A 108 -18.52 10.82 3.61
CA PRO A 108 -18.52 9.37 3.83
C PRO A 108 -19.05 8.58 2.63
N THR A 109 -19.76 9.19 1.67
CA THR A 109 -20.21 8.48 0.46
C THR A 109 -19.47 8.93 -0.80
N ALA A 110 -18.50 9.85 -0.67
CA ALA A 110 -17.83 10.50 -1.79
C ALA A 110 -18.82 11.20 -2.76
N THR A 111 -19.99 11.61 -2.27
CA THR A 111 -20.98 12.41 -3.02
C THR A 111 -21.13 13.82 -2.45
N GLU A 112 -20.75 13.99 -1.19
CA GLU A 112 -20.85 15.24 -0.45
C GLU A 112 -19.74 16.22 -0.84
N GLN A 113 -19.88 17.47 -0.41
CA GLN A 113 -18.85 18.48 -0.52
C GLN A 113 -18.22 18.73 0.85
N ALA A 114 -16.90 18.55 0.96
CA ALA A 114 -16.15 18.89 2.16
C ALA A 114 -15.92 20.41 2.23
N PRO A 115 -15.68 20.98 3.42
CA PRO A 115 -15.27 22.37 3.51
C PRO A 115 -13.91 22.57 2.78
N PRO A 116 -13.68 23.72 2.11
CA PRO A 116 -12.50 23.95 1.28
C PRO A 116 -11.16 23.66 1.97
N TRP A 117 -11.04 24.00 3.26
CA TRP A 117 -9.83 23.77 4.03
C TRP A 117 -9.48 22.29 4.20
N ALA A 118 -10.45 21.37 4.15
CA ALA A 118 -10.20 19.93 4.23
C ALA A 118 -9.52 19.41 2.96
N TYR A 119 -9.90 19.93 1.79
CA TYR A 119 -9.19 19.63 0.54
C TYR A 119 -7.77 20.22 0.53
N ILE A 120 -7.59 21.44 1.05
CA ILE A 120 -6.25 22.04 1.24
C ILE A 120 -5.41 21.18 2.18
N ALA A 121 -5.96 20.73 3.30
CA ALA A 121 -5.27 19.86 4.24
C ALA A 121 -4.83 18.56 3.58
N CYS A 122 -5.67 17.96 2.72
CA CYS A 122 -5.32 16.76 1.96
C CYS A 122 -4.23 17.02 0.91
N ALA A 123 -4.30 18.14 0.19
CA ALA A 123 -3.27 18.56 -0.76
C ALA A 123 -1.91 18.77 -0.08
N CYS A 124 -1.88 19.52 1.02
CA CYS A 124 -0.67 19.75 1.81
C CYS A 124 -0.17 18.45 2.46
N GLY A 125 -1.08 17.63 3.00
CA GLY A 125 -0.75 16.34 3.62
C GLY A 125 -0.09 15.38 2.64
N LEU A 126 -0.63 15.29 1.41
CA LEU A 126 -0.05 14.47 0.35
C LEU A 126 1.32 15.00 -0.12
N PHE A 127 1.49 16.32 -0.23
CA PHE A 127 2.78 16.91 -0.56
C PHE A 127 3.84 16.65 0.53
N ILE A 128 3.44 16.76 1.80
CA ILE A 128 4.31 16.43 2.93
C ILE A 128 4.65 14.94 2.92
N TYR A 129 3.67 14.06 2.72
CA TYR A 129 3.89 12.61 2.58
C TYR A 129 4.92 12.32 1.49
N GLN A 130 4.68 12.81 0.27
CA GLN A 130 5.62 12.66 -0.86
C GLN A 130 7.02 13.15 -0.51
N SER A 131 7.12 14.29 0.19
CA SER A 131 8.42 14.85 0.57
C SER A 131 9.14 13.99 1.60
N LEU A 132 8.42 13.43 2.57
CA LEU A 132 8.98 12.59 3.64
C LEU A 132 9.38 11.21 3.12
N ASP A 133 8.54 10.62 2.28
CA ASP A 133 8.79 9.38 1.53
C ASP A 133 10.09 9.49 0.71
N ALA A 134 10.23 10.52 -0.12
CA ALA A 134 11.42 10.69 -0.95
C ALA A 134 12.75 10.90 -0.18
N ILE A 135 12.69 11.37 1.07
CA ILE A 135 13.89 11.65 1.88
C ILE A 135 14.25 10.53 2.87
N ASP A 136 13.39 9.55 3.14
CA ASP A 136 13.69 8.56 4.18
C ASP A 136 14.88 7.66 3.78
N GLY A 137 14.95 7.19 2.53
CA GLY A 137 16.07 6.44 1.99
C GLY A 137 17.31 7.31 1.83
N LYS A 138 17.13 8.62 1.56
CA LYS A 138 18.24 9.59 1.54
C LYS A 138 18.81 9.77 2.94
N GLN A 139 17.96 9.84 3.95
CA GLN A 139 18.38 9.89 5.34
C GLN A 139 19.09 8.60 5.73
N ALA A 140 18.56 7.43 5.36
CA ALA A 140 19.18 6.15 5.64
C ALA A 140 20.61 6.04 5.07
N ARG A 141 20.82 6.55 3.85
CA ARG A 141 22.15 6.64 3.24
C ARG A 141 23.04 7.63 3.97
N ARG A 142 22.51 8.80 4.34
CA ARG A 142 23.24 9.85 5.09
C ARG A 142 23.69 9.38 6.47
N THR A 143 22.90 8.57 7.16
CA THR A 143 23.18 8.06 8.51
C THR A 143 23.82 6.67 8.53
N ASN A 144 24.16 6.11 7.37
CA ASN A 144 24.69 4.74 7.21
C ASN A 144 23.79 3.67 7.88
N SER A 145 22.47 3.85 7.81
CA SER A 145 21.47 2.97 8.40
C SER A 145 20.54 2.33 7.37
N SER A 146 20.95 2.28 6.09
CA SER A 146 20.21 1.59 5.03
C SER A 146 20.20 0.08 5.28
N THR A 147 19.00 -0.51 5.29
CA THR A 147 18.80 -1.96 5.46
C THR A 147 17.69 -2.45 4.53
N PRO A 148 17.74 -3.70 4.05
CA PRO A 148 16.64 -4.28 3.27
C PRO A 148 15.30 -4.34 4.02
N LEU A 149 15.35 -4.49 5.34
CA LEU A 149 14.14 -4.44 6.18
C LEU A 149 13.53 -3.03 6.22
N GLY A 150 14.36 -1.98 6.24
CA GLY A 150 13.89 -0.60 6.17
C GLY A 150 13.23 -0.29 4.83
N GLU A 151 13.81 -0.76 3.73
CA GLU A 151 13.23 -0.67 2.39
C GLU A 151 11.89 -1.40 2.28
N LEU A 152 11.82 -2.63 2.82
CA LEU A 152 10.56 -3.38 2.88
C LEU A 152 9.50 -2.64 3.70
N PHE A 153 9.91 -2.01 4.80
CA PHE A 153 9.01 -1.25 5.66
C PHE A 153 8.45 -0.01 4.95
N ASP A 154 9.30 0.71 4.22
CA ASP A 154 8.96 1.88 3.41
C ASP A 154 7.93 1.54 2.33
N HIS A 155 8.24 0.58 1.45
CA HIS A 155 7.30 0.09 0.43
C HIS A 155 6.01 -0.48 1.03
N GLY A 156 6.11 -1.04 2.24
CA GLY A 156 4.95 -1.46 2.99
C GLY A 156 4.01 -0.30 3.33
N CYS A 157 4.58 0.80 3.83
CA CYS A 157 3.87 2.04 4.11
C CYS A 157 3.29 2.68 2.84
N ASP A 158 4.04 2.67 1.73
CA ASP A 158 3.57 3.15 0.42
C ASP A 158 2.31 2.43 -0.06
N SER A 159 2.27 1.12 0.09
CA SER A 159 1.10 0.32 -0.33
C SER A 159 -0.16 0.70 0.45
N LEU A 160 -0.01 1.04 1.72
CA LEU A 160 -1.10 1.48 2.59
C LEU A 160 -1.49 2.91 2.26
N SER A 161 -0.51 3.79 2.09
CA SER A 161 -0.70 5.18 1.69
C SER A 161 -1.47 5.29 0.38
N THR A 162 -1.13 4.46 -0.62
CA THR A 162 -1.77 4.42 -1.94
C THR A 162 -3.28 4.27 -1.84
N VAL A 163 -3.78 3.44 -0.92
CA VAL A 163 -5.23 3.29 -0.69
C VAL A 163 -5.89 4.60 -0.27
N PHE A 164 -5.28 5.32 0.67
CA PHE A 164 -5.81 6.58 1.17
C PHE A 164 -5.71 7.67 0.11
N VAL A 165 -4.60 7.75 -0.62
CA VAL A 165 -4.42 8.71 -1.72
C VAL A 165 -5.51 8.54 -2.80
N VAL A 166 -5.77 7.31 -3.25
CA VAL A 166 -6.78 7.06 -4.29
C VAL A 166 -8.19 7.29 -3.76
N LEU A 167 -8.47 6.92 -2.51
CA LEU A 167 -9.75 7.20 -1.87
C LEU A 167 -10.00 8.71 -1.75
N GLY A 168 -9.02 9.46 -1.26
CA GLY A 168 -9.08 10.93 -1.16
C GLY A 168 -9.31 11.60 -2.51
N THR A 169 -8.66 11.08 -3.56
CA THR A 169 -8.87 11.52 -4.95
C THR A 169 -10.31 11.30 -5.41
N CYS A 170 -10.88 10.10 -5.17
CA CYS A 170 -12.25 9.80 -5.54
C CYS A 170 -13.26 10.71 -4.81
N ILE A 171 -12.98 11.05 -3.55
CA ILE A 171 -13.80 12.01 -2.78
C ILE A 171 -13.67 13.42 -3.35
N ALA A 172 -12.46 13.87 -3.69
CA ALA A 172 -12.20 15.21 -4.22
C ALA A 172 -12.98 15.50 -5.50
N VAL A 173 -13.14 14.51 -6.37
CA VAL A 173 -13.87 14.63 -7.64
C VAL A 173 -15.34 14.20 -7.55
N GLN A 174 -15.83 13.85 -6.36
CA GLN A 174 -17.18 13.32 -6.10
C GLN A 174 -17.55 12.09 -6.93
N LEU A 175 -16.62 11.14 -7.05
CA LEU A 175 -16.80 9.93 -7.85
C LEU A 175 -17.81 8.94 -7.22
N GLY A 176 -18.27 9.18 -5.99
CA GLY A 176 -19.29 8.37 -5.33
C GLY A 176 -20.64 8.34 -6.07
N THR A 177 -20.92 9.33 -6.91
CA THR A 177 -22.09 9.31 -7.80
C THR A 177 -21.99 8.24 -8.89
N ASN A 178 -20.78 7.71 -9.10
CA ASN A 178 -20.43 6.70 -10.10
C ASN A 178 -19.64 5.56 -9.42
N PRO A 179 -20.30 4.75 -8.58
CA PRO A 179 -19.61 3.77 -7.71
C PRO A 179 -18.78 2.74 -8.47
N ASP A 180 -19.13 2.39 -9.71
CA ASP A 180 -18.35 1.49 -10.56
C ASP A 180 -16.99 2.11 -10.95
N TRP A 181 -16.99 3.41 -11.30
CA TRP A 181 -15.78 4.16 -11.62
C TRP A 181 -14.90 4.37 -10.39
N MET A 182 -15.52 4.65 -9.25
CA MET A 182 -14.81 4.76 -7.97
C MET A 182 -14.14 3.43 -7.59
N PHE A 183 -14.87 2.31 -7.67
CA PHE A 183 -14.32 0.99 -7.43
C PHE A 183 -13.15 0.70 -8.37
N PHE A 184 -13.33 0.97 -9.67
CA PHE A 184 -12.27 0.78 -10.66
C PHE A 184 -11.01 1.59 -10.32
N CYS A 185 -11.13 2.88 -9.97
CA CYS A 185 -9.97 3.72 -9.67
C CYS A 185 -9.21 3.21 -8.42
N CYS A 186 -9.94 2.90 -7.34
CA CYS A 186 -9.36 2.31 -6.12
C CYS A 186 -8.65 0.98 -6.40
N PHE A 187 -9.30 0.11 -7.18
CA PHE A 187 -8.72 -1.16 -7.58
C PHE A 187 -7.47 -0.96 -8.44
N ALA A 188 -7.54 -0.11 -9.46
CA ALA A 188 -6.46 0.15 -10.39
C ALA A 188 -5.23 0.71 -9.67
N GLY A 189 -5.38 1.69 -8.79
CA GLY A 189 -4.24 2.24 -8.04
C GLY A 189 -3.50 1.18 -7.21
N THR A 190 -4.25 0.35 -6.50
CA THR A 190 -3.67 -0.74 -5.68
C THR A 190 -3.04 -1.83 -6.55
N PHE A 191 -3.71 -2.21 -7.64
CA PHE A 191 -3.22 -3.20 -8.60
C PHE A 191 -1.93 -2.75 -9.28
N MET A 192 -1.85 -1.48 -9.68
CA MET A 192 -0.69 -0.89 -10.32
C MET A 192 0.53 -0.88 -9.39
N PHE A 193 0.33 -0.54 -8.11
CA PHE A 193 1.39 -0.63 -7.10
C PHE A 193 1.90 -2.07 -6.95
N TYR A 194 1.00 -3.05 -6.89
CA TYR A 194 1.37 -4.47 -6.85
C TYR A 194 2.17 -4.90 -8.08
N CYS A 195 1.75 -4.52 -9.30
CA CYS A 195 2.47 -4.88 -10.52
C CYS A 195 3.90 -4.32 -10.57
N ALA A 196 4.13 -3.11 -10.04
CA ALA A 196 5.48 -2.54 -9.94
C ALA A 196 6.39 -3.40 -9.05
N HIS A 197 5.86 -3.89 -7.92
CA HIS A 197 6.60 -4.77 -7.01
C HIS A 197 6.79 -6.16 -7.59
N TRP A 198 5.78 -6.71 -8.28
CA TRP A 198 5.92 -7.99 -8.97
C TRP A 198 6.98 -7.91 -10.08
N GLN A 199 7.01 -6.82 -10.85
CA GLN A 199 8.07 -6.59 -11.82
C GLN A 199 9.45 -6.56 -11.13
N THR A 200 9.55 -5.88 -9.99
CA THR A 200 10.80 -5.79 -9.22
C THR A 200 11.23 -7.15 -8.68
N TYR A 201 10.29 -7.95 -8.21
CA TYR A 201 10.52 -9.32 -7.76
C TYR A 201 11.09 -10.20 -8.88
N VAL A 202 10.54 -10.11 -10.10
CA VAL A 202 11.01 -10.89 -11.24
C VAL A 202 12.34 -10.36 -11.79
N SER A 203 12.47 -9.05 -12.00
CA SER A 203 13.65 -8.47 -12.67
C SER A 203 14.82 -8.15 -11.72
N GLY A 204 14.57 -8.09 -10.41
CA GLY A 204 15.53 -7.65 -9.41
C GLY A 204 15.93 -6.18 -9.53
N THR A 205 15.09 -5.34 -10.17
CA THR A 205 15.27 -3.89 -10.30
C THR A 205 13.92 -3.18 -10.38
N LEU A 206 13.71 -2.17 -9.54
CA LEU A 206 12.54 -1.29 -9.63
C LEU A 206 12.73 -0.34 -10.80
N ARG A 207 11.88 -0.45 -11.83
CA ARG A 207 11.99 0.37 -13.04
C ARG A 207 10.96 1.48 -13.03
N PHE A 208 11.45 2.71 -13.04
CA PHE A 208 10.61 3.89 -13.10
C PHE A 208 10.26 4.26 -14.55
N GLY A 209 9.00 4.62 -14.76
CA GLY A 209 8.49 5.15 -16.02
C GLY A 209 8.75 6.65 -16.17
N ILE A 210 8.35 7.21 -17.32
CA ILE A 210 8.38 8.67 -17.54
C ILE A 210 7.36 9.37 -16.63
N ILE A 211 6.17 8.78 -16.49
CA ILE A 211 5.14 9.18 -15.53
C ILE A 211 5.09 8.09 -14.47
N ASP A 212 5.41 8.47 -13.24
CA ASP A 212 5.48 7.56 -12.10
C ASP A 212 4.84 8.21 -10.86
N VAL A 213 5.07 7.63 -9.68
CA VAL A 213 4.47 8.04 -8.40
C VAL A 213 4.56 9.55 -8.16
N THR A 214 5.70 10.18 -8.48
CA THR A 214 5.91 11.62 -8.26
C THR A 214 4.93 12.49 -9.06
N GLU A 215 4.83 12.26 -10.37
CA GLU A 215 3.92 13.01 -11.25
C GLU A 215 2.46 12.75 -10.90
N VAL A 216 2.11 11.50 -10.59
CA VAL A 216 0.75 11.11 -10.23
C VAL A 216 0.33 11.80 -8.93
N GLN A 217 1.17 11.82 -7.91
CA GLN A 217 0.87 12.51 -6.65
C GLN A 217 0.76 14.03 -6.84
N ILE A 218 1.62 14.66 -7.67
CA ILE A 218 1.49 16.09 -8.00
C ILE A 218 0.17 16.38 -8.72
N PHE A 219 -0.22 15.53 -9.67
CA PHE A 219 -1.52 15.63 -10.33
C PHE A 219 -2.69 15.52 -9.34
N ILE A 220 -2.59 14.61 -8.36
CA ILE A 220 -3.60 14.47 -7.30
C ILE A 220 -3.66 15.71 -6.39
N ILE A 221 -2.52 16.29 -6.03
CA ILE A 221 -2.46 17.56 -5.30
C ILE A 221 -3.20 18.65 -6.08
N ILE A 222 -2.96 18.76 -7.40
CA ILE A 222 -3.68 19.70 -8.26
C ILE A 222 -5.19 19.43 -8.26
N MET A 223 -5.63 18.16 -8.34
CA MET A 223 -7.05 17.82 -8.26
C MET A 223 -7.69 18.26 -6.93
N HIS A 224 -7.00 18.10 -5.80
CA HIS A 224 -7.49 18.61 -4.53
C HIS A 224 -7.63 20.15 -4.53
N LEU A 225 -6.66 20.87 -5.13
CA LEU A 225 -6.74 22.33 -5.26
C LEU A 225 -7.86 22.77 -6.22
N LEU A 226 -8.11 22.02 -7.29
CA LEU A 226 -9.25 22.27 -8.18
C LEU A 226 -10.59 22.06 -7.45
N ALA A 227 -10.68 21.08 -6.54
CA ALA A 227 -11.87 20.90 -5.70
C ALA A 227 -12.11 22.09 -4.75
N VAL A 228 -11.06 22.80 -4.33
CA VAL A 228 -11.18 24.05 -3.53
C VAL A 228 -11.76 25.18 -4.37
N ILE A 229 -11.21 25.39 -5.58
CA ILE A 229 -11.52 26.56 -6.42
C ILE A 229 -12.86 26.36 -7.14
N GLY A 230 -13.06 25.19 -7.73
CA GLY A 230 -14.20 24.90 -8.60
C GLY A 230 -15.36 24.17 -7.90
N GLY A 231 -15.08 23.45 -6.81
CA GLY A 231 -16.08 22.67 -6.07
C GLY A 231 -16.85 21.65 -6.92
N PRO A 232 -18.04 21.20 -6.45
CA PRO A 232 -18.92 20.31 -7.19
C PRO A 232 -19.32 20.79 -8.59
N PRO A 233 -19.65 22.09 -8.82
CA PRO A 233 -20.03 22.57 -10.15
C PRO A 233 -18.96 22.32 -11.21
N PHE A 234 -17.68 22.50 -10.86
CA PHE A 234 -16.58 22.21 -11.78
C PHE A 234 -16.55 20.72 -12.18
N TRP A 235 -16.56 19.82 -11.20
CA TRP A 235 -16.48 18.37 -11.44
C TRP A 235 -17.70 17.79 -12.15
N GLN A 236 -18.87 18.40 -11.96
CA GLN A 236 -20.13 18.00 -12.60
C GLN A 236 -20.37 18.67 -13.95
N SER A 237 -19.60 19.71 -14.30
CA SER A 237 -19.69 20.37 -15.60
C SER A 237 -19.36 19.41 -16.74
N LEU A 238 -19.95 19.67 -17.91
CA LEU A 238 -19.75 18.87 -19.12
C LEU A 238 -18.59 19.42 -19.93
N ILE A 239 -17.74 18.53 -20.43
CA ILE A 239 -16.70 18.87 -21.41
C ILE A 239 -17.39 19.08 -22.77
N PRO A 240 -17.36 20.29 -23.37
CA PRO A 240 -18.23 20.66 -24.50
C PRO A 240 -18.14 19.75 -25.74
N ILE A 241 -16.98 19.12 -25.98
CA ILE A 241 -16.75 18.28 -27.17
C ILE A 241 -17.15 16.82 -26.94
N LEU A 242 -16.94 16.33 -25.71
CA LEU A 242 -17.07 14.91 -25.39
C LEU A 242 -18.42 14.58 -24.73
N ASN A 243 -19.14 15.59 -24.25
CA ASN A 243 -20.39 15.44 -23.49
C ASN A 243 -20.28 14.49 -22.28
N ILE A 244 -19.10 14.48 -21.65
CA ILE A 244 -18.83 13.74 -20.40
C ILE A 244 -18.58 14.73 -19.26
N GLN A 245 -18.89 14.32 -18.03
CA GLN A 245 -18.60 15.14 -16.85
C GLN A 245 -17.10 15.22 -16.59
N VAL A 246 -16.60 16.37 -16.16
CA VAL A 246 -15.17 16.59 -15.88
C VAL A 246 -14.59 15.55 -14.92
N LYS A 247 -15.35 15.11 -13.90
CA LYS A 247 -14.90 14.05 -12.96
C LYS A 247 -14.63 12.69 -13.59
N ILE A 248 -15.15 12.41 -14.79
CA ILE A 248 -14.88 11.15 -15.50
C ILE A 248 -13.53 11.21 -16.22
N PHE A 249 -13.03 12.41 -16.53
CA PHE A 249 -11.74 12.57 -17.21
C PHE A 249 -10.56 11.97 -16.41
N PRO A 250 -10.37 12.26 -15.10
CA PRO A 250 -9.36 11.57 -14.30
C PRO A 250 -9.48 10.05 -14.32
N ALA A 251 -10.70 9.51 -14.26
CA ALA A 251 -10.93 8.07 -14.29
C ALA A 251 -10.51 7.45 -15.64
N LEU A 252 -10.77 8.14 -16.76
CA LEU A 252 -10.29 7.74 -18.08
C LEU A 252 -8.76 7.81 -18.17
N CYS A 253 -8.12 8.82 -17.58
CA CYS A 253 -6.67 8.89 -17.46
C CYS A 253 -6.12 7.72 -16.65
N THR A 254 -6.79 7.30 -15.57
CA THR A 254 -6.43 6.09 -14.81
C THR A 254 -6.54 4.84 -15.67
N VAL A 255 -7.57 4.68 -16.50
CA VAL A 255 -7.67 3.56 -17.45
C VAL A 255 -6.49 3.55 -18.42
N ALA A 256 -6.23 4.68 -19.09
CA ALA A 256 -5.16 4.79 -20.06
C ALA A 256 -3.78 4.53 -19.43
N GLY A 257 -3.51 5.13 -18.27
CA GLY A 257 -2.28 4.92 -17.51
C GLY A 257 -2.12 3.47 -17.05
N THR A 258 -3.21 2.83 -16.59
CA THR A 258 -3.19 1.41 -16.21
C THR A 258 -2.83 0.53 -17.39
N ILE A 259 -3.45 0.73 -18.56
CA ILE A 259 -3.15 -0.03 -19.78
C ILE A 259 -1.69 0.16 -20.20
N PHE A 260 -1.23 1.41 -20.25
CA PHE A 260 0.14 1.75 -20.65
C PHE A 260 1.16 1.10 -19.71
N SER A 261 1.01 1.32 -18.41
CA SER A 261 1.96 0.82 -17.42
C SER A 261 1.89 -0.70 -17.26
N CYS A 262 0.71 -1.32 -17.37
CA CYS A 262 0.58 -2.78 -17.42
C CYS A 262 1.33 -3.37 -18.62
N THR A 263 1.23 -2.74 -19.80
CA THR A 263 1.97 -3.22 -20.99
C THR A 263 3.47 -3.24 -20.73
N ASN A 264 4.00 -2.21 -20.06
CA ASN A 264 5.41 -2.14 -19.67
C ASN A 264 5.77 -3.20 -18.62
N TYR A 265 4.99 -3.30 -17.54
CA TYR A 265 5.23 -4.26 -16.46
C TYR A 265 5.15 -5.71 -16.94
N PHE A 266 4.08 -6.08 -17.66
CA PHE A 266 3.92 -7.43 -18.18
C PHE A 266 4.96 -7.76 -19.25
N GLY A 267 5.37 -6.78 -20.06
CA GLY A 267 6.52 -6.94 -20.96
C GLY A 267 7.75 -7.43 -20.21
N VAL A 268 8.14 -6.74 -19.13
CA VAL A 268 9.31 -7.13 -18.31
C VAL A 268 9.07 -8.42 -17.53
N ILE A 269 7.90 -8.64 -16.96
CA ILE A 269 7.57 -9.85 -16.19
C ILE A 269 7.65 -11.10 -17.07
N PHE A 270 7.13 -11.05 -18.30
CA PHE A 270 7.11 -12.21 -19.20
C PHE A 270 8.41 -12.40 -19.97
N THR A 271 9.18 -11.34 -20.22
CA THR A 271 10.46 -11.44 -20.96
C THR A 271 11.70 -11.47 -20.07
N GLY A 272 11.56 -11.14 -18.78
CA GLY A 272 12.66 -10.98 -17.81
C GLY A 272 13.39 -12.28 -17.41
N GLY A 273 13.02 -13.43 -17.97
CA GLY A 273 13.66 -14.72 -17.72
C GLY A 273 13.48 -15.24 -16.30
N VAL A 274 14.35 -16.17 -15.89
CA VAL A 274 14.50 -16.58 -14.48
C VAL A 274 15.07 -15.37 -13.75
N GLY A 275 14.28 -14.70 -12.90
CA GLY A 275 14.76 -13.56 -12.15
C GLY A 275 16.06 -13.83 -11.37
N LYS A 276 16.73 -12.81 -10.82
CA LYS A 276 17.99 -12.97 -10.06
C LYS A 276 17.98 -14.09 -9.01
N ASN A 277 16.80 -14.49 -8.53
CA ASN A 277 16.60 -15.54 -7.53
C ASN A 277 16.34 -16.94 -8.11
N GLY A 278 16.52 -17.16 -9.41
CA GLY A 278 16.13 -18.41 -10.06
C GLY A 278 14.61 -18.67 -10.02
N SER A 279 13.82 -17.63 -9.72
CA SER A 279 12.37 -17.65 -9.81
C SER A 279 11.99 -17.67 -11.29
N THR A 280 11.86 -18.87 -11.84
CA THR A 280 11.22 -19.10 -13.14
C THR A 280 9.78 -18.61 -13.03
N ILE A 281 9.16 -18.31 -14.18
CA ILE A 281 7.71 -18.28 -14.33
C ILE A 281 7.17 -19.71 -14.11
N ALA A 282 7.39 -20.27 -12.93
CA ALA A 282 6.72 -21.43 -12.42
C ALA A 282 5.59 -20.89 -11.54
N VAL A 283 4.61 -20.28 -12.21
CA VAL A 283 3.24 -20.70 -11.93
C VAL A 283 3.23 -22.19 -12.33
N LYS A 284 3.77 -23.06 -11.47
CA LYS A 284 3.23 -24.41 -11.35
C LYS A 284 1.78 -24.09 -11.05
N TYR A 285 0.92 -24.25 -12.07
CA TYR A 285 -0.52 -24.19 -11.94
C TYR A 285 -0.83 -24.77 -10.58
N PHE A 286 -1.11 -23.93 -9.58
CA PHE A 286 -1.65 -24.41 -8.34
C PHE A 286 -2.99 -24.94 -8.84
N PRO A 287 -3.21 -26.27 -8.84
CA PRO A 287 -4.53 -26.72 -9.14
C PRO A 287 -5.33 -26.11 -8.00
N PHE A 288 -6.18 -25.14 -8.33
CA PHE A 288 -7.26 -24.68 -7.47
C PHE A 288 -8.24 -25.87 -7.36
N THR A 289 -7.77 -26.95 -6.75
CA THR A 289 -8.53 -28.15 -6.48
C THR A 289 -8.84 -28.13 -5.00
N SER A 290 -10.06 -27.68 -4.75
CA SER A 290 -10.96 -28.21 -3.74
C SER A 290 -10.56 -27.97 -2.28
N PHE A 291 -11.03 -26.85 -1.74
CA PHE A 291 -11.64 -26.92 -0.41
C PHE A 291 -12.87 -27.83 -0.52
N PRO A 292 -12.97 -28.92 0.26
CA PRO A 292 -14.17 -29.74 0.28
C PRO A 292 -15.28 -28.93 0.96
N GLY A 293 -16.27 -28.46 0.19
CA GLY A 293 -17.48 -27.85 0.76
C GLY A 293 -18.13 -26.72 -0.02
N LEU A 294 -17.49 -26.15 -1.06
CA LEU A 294 -18.15 -25.15 -1.91
C LEU A 294 -18.16 -25.55 -3.38
N GLY A 295 -19.37 -25.68 -3.91
CA GLY A 295 -19.66 -26.11 -5.28
C GLY A 295 -18.97 -25.31 -6.37
N LYS A 296 -18.71 -26.03 -7.47
CA LYS A 296 -18.04 -25.64 -8.71
C LYS A 296 -18.54 -24.31 -9.28
N LYS A 297 -17.72 -23.27 -9.24
CA LYS A 297 -17.63 -22.19 -10.25
C LYS A 297 -16.17 -21.72 -10.33
N PRO A 298 -15.62 -21.43 -11.52
CA PRO A 298 -14.26 -20.93 -11.66
C PRO A 298 -14.23 -19.51 -11.10
N LYS A 299 -13.78 -19.36 -9.85
CA LYS A 299 -13.53 -18.05 -9.26
C LYS A 299 -12.08 -17.69 -9.54
N LEU A 300 -11.87 -16.96 -10.63
CA LEU A 300 -10.79 -15.97 -10.69
C LEU A 300 -11.06 -15.02 -9.51
N ILE A 301 -10.34 -15.18 -8.40
CA ILE A 301 -10.50 -14.32 -7.22
C ILE A 301 -9.84 -12.98 -7.55
N LEU A 302 -10.59 -12.19 -8.31
CA LEU A 302 -10.44 -10.75 -8.51
C LEU A 302 -11.83 -10.18 -8.82
N CYS A 303 -12.83 -10.63 -8.07
CA CYS A 303 -14.18 -10.12 -8.11
C CYS A 303 -14.61 -9.87 -6.67
N VAL A 304 -14.15 -8.77 -6.09
CA VAL A 304 -14.78 -8.21 -4.91
C VAL A 304 -15.86 -7.27 -5.41
N CYS A 305 -17.05 -7.84 -5.59
CA CYS A 305 -18.28 -7.10 -5.80
C CYS A 305 -18.56 -6.30 -4.52
N VAL A 306 -18.20 -5.01 -4.51
CA VAL A 306 -18.67 -4.06 -3.49
C VAL A 306 -20.17 -3.90 -3.71
N ARG A 307 -20.97 -4.62 -2.92
CA ARG A 307 -22.41 -4.42 -2.93
C ARG A 307 -22.72 -3.12 -2.19
N ARG A 308 -22.97 -2.06 -2.97
CA ARG A 308 -23.43 -0.71 -2.58
C ARG A 308 -22.43 0.10 -1.73
N ALA A 309 -22.13 1.31 -2.23
CA ALA A 309 -21.30 2.30 -1.57
C ALA A 309 -21.80 2.61 -0.16
N ASP A 310 -21.11 2.06 0.83
CA ASP A 310 -21.23 2.46 2.22
C ASP A 310 -19.80 2.43 2.80
N LEU A 311 -19.10 3.55 2.60
CA LEU A 311 -17.67 3.77 2.84
C LEU A 311 -17.34 3.91 4.34
N GLY A 312 -18.27 3.53 5.22
CA GLY A 312 -18.04 3.48 6.67
C GLY A 312 -17.01 2.44 7.09
N VAL A 313 -16.99 2.12 8.39
CA VAL A 313 -16.00 1.24 9.05
C VAL A 313 -15.76 -0.11 8.34
N ARG A 314 -16.74 -0.63 7.60
CA ARG A 314 -16.65 -1.90 6.86
C ARG A 314 -15.87 -1.79 5.55
N GLY A 315 -16.02 -0.69 4.80
CA GLY A 315 -15.25 -0.44 3.57
C GLY A 315 -13.77 -0.19 3.87
N LEU A 316 -13.48 0.58 4.92
CA LEU A 316 -12.12 0.87 5.36
C LEU A 316 -11.37 -0.39 5.83
N LYS A 317 -12.04 -1.31 6.54
CA LYS A 317 -11.47 -2.60 6.94
C LYS A 317 -11.07 -3.48 5.76
N TRP A 318 -11.87 -3.47 4.68
CA TRP A 318 -11.54 -4.24 3.47
C TRP A 318 -10.34 -3.64 2.73
N LEU A 319 -10.32 -2.33 2.54
CA LEU A 319 -9.21 -1.62 1.89
C LEU A 319 -7.87 -1.89 2.59
N ILE A 320 -7.84 -1.79 3.93
CA ILE A 320 -6.64 -2.09 4.74
C ILE A 320 -6.26 -3.57 4.64
N GLY A 321 -7.24 -4.48 4.64
CA GLY A 321 -6.98 -5.93 4.49
C GLY A 321 -6.45 -6.32 3.11
N SER A 322 -6.88 -5.62 2.05
CA SER A 322 -6.38 -5.82 0.68
C SER A 322 -4.94 -5.31 0.51
N SER A 323 -4.58 -4.15 1.07
CA SER A 323 -3.18 -3.68 1.10
C SER A 323 -2.27 -4.64 1.87
N ALA A 324 -2.71 -5.13 3.02
CA ALA A 324 -1.94 -6.11 3.80
C ALA A 324 -1.70 -7.42 3.02
N SER A 325 -2.68 -7.87 2.24
CA SER A 325 -2.56 -9.06 1.41
C SER A 325 -1.59 -8.86 0.23
N ILE A 326 -1.52 -7.64 -0.29
CA ILE A 326 -0.61 -7.24 -1.38
C ILE A 326 0.83 -7.11 -0.89
N LEU A 327 1.04 -6.63 0.34
CA LEU A 327 2.34 -6.63 1.03
C LEU A 327 2.97 -8.02 1.09
N ILE A 328 2.16 -9.05 1.37
CA ILE A 328 2.65 -10.40 1.65
C ILE A 328 2.96 -11.16 0.36
N LEU A 329 2.30 -10.84 -0.75
CA LEU A 329 2.53 -11.49 -2.04
C LEU A 329 3.67 -10.85 -2.85
N GLY A 330 4.08 -9.62 -2.49
CA GLY A 330 5.18 -8.89 -3.14
C GLY A 330 6.57 -9.13 -2.53
N VAL A 331 6.69 -9.94 -1.47
CA VAL A 331 7.93 -10.21 -0.70
C VAL A 331 8.33 -11.68 -0.78
#